data_AF-A0AAW0IHB6-F1
#
_entry.id   AF-A0AAW0IHB6-F1
#
_cell.length_a   1.000
_cell.length_b   1.000
_cell.length_c   1.000
_cell.angle_alpha   90.00
_cell.angle_beta   90.00
_cell.angle_gamma   90.00
#
_symmetry.space_group_name_H-M   'P 1'
#
loop_
_entity.id
_entity.type
_entity.pdbx_description
1 polymer ?
#
loop_
_entity_poly.entity_id
_entity_poly.type
_entity_poly.pdbx_seq_one_letter_code
_entity_poly.pdbx_strand_id
1 'polypeptide(L)'
;MEKAPETGIEESSSPNTSQDDHKQWIEAQDDLKRRLVTEDDFSWKLSKENEEEEDVLLRYVGGVDISFSKEDTSVACGTLVVLDIQSQDLQVVYHDYYLVTLTVPYVLMVDGNGILHPRGNVRTYISQLHHVDGLTYSGVRQLLETKENCTEDFITLSGCSGKIWGV
;
A
#
# COMPACT_ATOMS: atom_id res chain seq x y z
N MET A 1 -42.83 -18.27 -34.98
CA MET A 1 -42.46 -16.99 -34.32
C MET A 1 -42.93 -17.09 -32.89
N GLU A 2 -42.13 -17.74 -32.05
CA GLU A 2 -42.34 -17.78 -30.60
C GLU A 2 -41.47 -16.70 -29.95
N LYS A 3 -42.07 -15.95 -29.03
CA LYS A 3 -41.49 -14.80 -28.34
C LYS A 3 -40.67 -15.32 -27.14
N ALA A 4 -39.39 -14.97 -27.07
CA ALA A 4 -38.50 -15.33 -25.96
C ALA A 4 -38.94 -14.65 -24.64
N PRO A 5 -38.70 -15.26 -23.47
CA PRO A 5 -39.06 -14.66 -22.19
C PRO A 5 -38.03 -13.60 -21.77
N GLU A 6 -38.53 -12.46 -21.30
CA GLU A 6 -37.75 -11.37 -20.74
C GLU A 6 -37.18 -11.80 -19.38
N THR A 7 -35.86 -11.98 -19.30
CA THR A 7 -35.14 -12.15 -18.03
C THR A 7 -35.01 -10.78 -17.37
N GLY A 8 -35.74 -10.57 -16.27
CA GLY A 8 -35.53 -9.44 -15.38
C GLY A 8 -34.10 -9.48 -14.84
N ILE A 9 -33.35 -8.43 -15.14
CA ILE A 9 -32.05 -8.17 -14.52
C ILE A 9 -32.36 -7.64 -13.12
N GLU A 10 -32.18 -8.48 -12.10
CA GLU A 10 -32.12 -8.01 -10.72
C GLU A 10 -30.86 -7.14 -10.58
N GLU A 11 -31.06 -5.83 -10.47
CA GLU A 11 -30.01 -4.89 -10.10
C GLU A 11 -29.44 -5.30 -8.74
N SER A 12 -28.16 -5.72 -8.76
CA SER A 12 -27.39 -6.01 -7.56
C SER A 12 -27.35 -4.77 -6.67
N SER A 13 -28.07 -4.82 -5.55
CA SER A 13 -28.07 -3.77 -4.54
C SER A 13 -26.68 -3.66 -3.91
N SER A 14 -25.95 -2.59 -4.23
CA SER A 14 -24.72 -2.19 -3.55
C SER A 14 -24.95 -2.06 -2.03
N PRO A 15 -24.00 -2.47 -1.17
CA PRO A 15 -24.15 -2.28 0.27
C PRO A 15 -24.04 -0.79 0.59
N ASN A 16 -25.15 -0.21 1.06
CA ASN A 16 -25.22 1.17 1.54
C ASN A 16 -24.29 1.35 2.75
N THR A 17 -23.11 1.94 2.55
CA THR A 17 -22.27 2.44 3.64
C THR A 17 -22.97 3.66 4.25
N SER A 18 -23.23 3.67 5.55
CA SER A 18 -23.95 4.80 6.17
C SER A 18 -23.07 6.05 6.22
N GLN A 19 -23.68 7.25 6.19
CA GLN A 19 -22.91 8.51 6.34
C GLN A 19 -22.14 8.56 7.67
N ASP A 20 -22.64 7.88 8.70
CA ASP A 20 -22.01 7.77 10.01
C ASP A 20 -20.73 6.91 9.95
N ASP A 21 -20.70 5.85 9.14
CA ASP A 21 -19.49 5.03 8.94
C ASP A 21 -18.37 5.84 8.27
N HIS A 22 -18.74 6.69 7.31
CA HIS A 22 -17.77 7.51 6.58
C HIS A 22 -17.09 8.53 7.50
N LYS A 23 -17.86 9.18 8.38
CA LYS A 23 -17.33 10.14 9.35
C LYS A 23 -16.40 9.45 10.36
N GLN A 24 -16.80 8.30 10.88
CA GLN A 24 -15.96 7.52 11.80
C GLN A 24 -14.63 7.12 11.17
N TRP A 25 -14.63 6.75 9.88
CA TRP A 25 -13.41 6.41 9.17
C TRP A 25 -12.49 7.61 8.96
N ILE A 26 -13.04 8.79 8.68
CA ILE A 26 -12.25 10.02 8.59
C ILE A 26 -11.57 10.33 9.92
N GLU A 27 -12.32 10.28 11.02
CA GLU A 27 -11.79 10.54 12.36
C GLU A 27 -10.70 9.52 12.73
N ALA A 28 -10.94 8.23 12.48
CA ALA A 28 -9.96 7.17 12.69
C ALA A 28 -8.68 7.38 11.85
N GLN A 29 -8.82 7.79 10.59
CA GLN A 29 -7.67 8.09 9.73
C GLN A 29 -6.86 9.27 10.25
N ASP A 30 -7.52 10.35 10.67
CA ASP A 30 -6.85 11.55 11.19
C ASP A 30 -6.16 11.24 12.54
N ASP A 31 -6.76 10.38 13.36
CA ASP A 31 -6.19 9.92 14.63
C ASP A 31 -4.95 9.05 14.43
N LEU A 32 -5.00 8.10 13.50
CA LEU A 32 -3.85 7.27 13.14
C LEU A 32 -2.72 8.10 12.52
N LYS A 33 -3.07 9.10 11.68
CA LYS A 33 -2.08 9.99 11.07
C LYS A 33 -1.27 10.77 12.11
N ARG A 34 -1.90 11.23 13.21
CA ARG A 34 -1.20 11.93 14.29
C ARG A 34 -0.21 11.05 15.05
N ARG A 35 -0.31 9.73 14.89
CA ARG A 35 0.57 8.73 15.51
C ARG A 35 1.62 8.19 14.55
N LEU A 36 1.68 8.70 13.32
CA LEU A 36 2.67 8.29 12.33
C LEU A 36 4.06 8.78 12.75
N VAL A 37 5.00 7.85 12.88
CA VAL A 37 6.43 8.13 13.08
C VAL A 37 7.11 8.07 11.72
N THR A 38 7.81 9.13 11.34
CA THR A 38 8.46 9.28 10.02
C THR A 38 9.98 9.28 10.11
N GLU A 39 10.52 9.04 11.29
CA GLU A 39 11.94 9.01 11.59
C GLU A 39 12.28 7.63 12.17
N ASP A 40 13.47 7.12 11.87
CA ASP A 40 13.92 5.84 12.39
C ASP A 40 14.22 5.95 13.89
N ASP A 41 13.63 5.05 14.69
CA ASP A 41 13.91 4.87 16.12
C ASP A 41 14.32 3.42 16.38
N PHE A 42 15.32 2.96 15.65
CA PHE A 42 15.82 1.60 15.71
C PHE A 42 17.33 1.58 15.89
N SER A 43 17.82 0.67 16.73
CA SER A 43 19.25 0.49 16.98
C SER A 43 19.92 -0.48 16.00
N TRP A 44 19.14 -1.17 15.16
CA TRP A 44 19.67 -2.17 14.24
C TRP A 44 20.16 -1.54 12.92
N LYS A 45 21.11 -2.21 12.28
CA LYS A 45 21.72 -1.80 11.01
C LYS A 45 21.40 -2.78 9.89
N LEU A 46 21.44 -2.31 8.64
CA LEU A 46 21.22 -3.14 7.46
C LEU A 46 22.47 -3.96 7.07
N SER A 47 23.65 -3.38 7.30
CA SER A 47 24.95 -3.98 6.96
C SER A 47 25.98 -3.62 8.03
N LYS A 48 26.98 -4.48 8.24
CA LYS A 48 28.13 -4.16 9.09
C LYS A 48 29.00 -3.11 8.40
N GLU A 49 29.20 -1.97 9.04
CA GLU A 49 30.13 -0.94 8.56
C GLU A 49 31.56 -1.21 9.04
N ASN A 50 31.73 -1.75 10.26
CA ASN A 50 33.03 -2.13 10.84
C ASN A 50 32.98 -3.51 11.50
N GLU A 51 34.08 -4.27 11.45
CA GLU A 51 34.18 -5.62 12.03
C GLU A 51 34.35 -5.63 13.56
N GLU A 52 34.65 -4.49 14.17
CA GLU A 52 35.03 -4.36 15.59
C GLU A 52 33.85 -4.02 16.52
N GLU A 53 32.68 -3.62 15.98
CA GLU A 53 31.49 -3.29 16.77
C GLU A 53 30.46 -4.44 16.75
N GLU A 54 29.92 -4.79 17.92
CA GLU A 54 28.76 -5.69 18.05
C GLU A 54 27.48 -4.97 17.62
N ASP A 55 27.37 -4.68 16.33
CA ASP A 55 26.15 -4.12 15.76
C ASP A 55 25.05 -5.19 15.66
N VAL A 56 23.86 -4.82 16.11
CA VAL A 56 22.65 -5.64 15.90
C VAL A 56 22.21 -5.46 14.45
N LEU A 57 22.21 -6.53 13.66
CA LEU A 57 21.78 -6.49 12.26
C LEU A 57 20.31 -6.83 12.11
N LEU A 58 19.64 -6.19 11.15
CA LEU A 58 18.32 -6.61 10.70
C LEU A 58 18.40 -8.01 10.10
N ARG A 59 17.62 -8.93 10.66
CA ARG A 59 17.63 -10.33 10.24
C ARG A 59 16.39 -10.76 9.47
N TYR A 60 15.21 -10.35 9.94
CA TYR A 60 13.95 -10.81 9.39
C TYR A 60 13.12 -9.65 8.86
N VAL A 61 12.57 -9.83 7.66
CA VAL A 61 11.64 -8.88 7.04
C VAL A 61 10.31 -9.57 6.80
N GLY A 62 9.24 -8.97 7.32
CA GLY A 62 7.87 -9.43 7.12
C GLY A 62 7.23 -8.77 5.91
N GLY A 63 6.48 -9.54 5.11
CA GLY A 63 5.62 -9.05 4.04
C GLY A 63 4.18 -9.46 4.28
N VAL A 64 3.23 -8.56 4.00
CA VAL A 64 1.80 -8.83 4.07
C VAL A 64 1.13 -8.47 2.76
N ASP A 65 0.16 -9.28 2.35
CA ASP A 65 -0.68 -9.02 1.17
C ASP A 65 -2.14 -9.39 1.48
N ILE A 66 -3.08 -8.71 0.81
CA ILE A 66 -4.50 -9.09 0.82
C ILE A 66 -5.01 -9.15 -0.62
N SER A 67 -5.36 -10.35 -1.04
CA SER A 67 -5.91 -10.62 -2.37
C SER A 67 -7.42 -10.92 -2.30
N PHE A 68 -8.21 -10.31 -3.18
CA PHE A 68 -9.67 -10.46 -3.21
C PHE A 68 -10.11 -11.49 -4.25
N SER A 69 -11.16 -12.24 -3.95
CA SER A 69 -11.77 -13.11 -4.94
C SER A 69 -12.39 -12.28 -6.06
N LYS A 70 -12.15 -12.70 -7.30
CA LYS A 70 -12.77 -12.11 -8.50
C LYS A 70 -14.23 -12.52 -8.66
N GLU A 71 -14.64 -13.59 -7.99
CA GLU A 71 -15.97 -14.19 -8.07
C GLU A 71 -16.88 -13.68 -6.94
N ASP A 72 -16.31 -13.44 -5.76
CA ASP A 72 -17.01 -12.92 -4.59
C ASP A 72 -16.17 -11.84 -3.90
N THR A 73 -16.54 -10.57 -4.10
CA THR A 73 -15.81 -9.43 -3.55
C THR A 73 -15.88 -9.31 -2.03
N SER A 74 -16.74 -10.08 -1.37
CA SER A 74 -16.75 -10.20 0.09
C SER A 74 -15.68 -11.16 0.61
N VAL A 75 -15.09 -12.00 -0.24
CA VAL A 75 -14.05 -12.96 0.15
C VAL A 75 -12.67 -12.40 -0.17
N ALA A 76 -11.79 -12.42 0.83
CA ALA A 76 -10.39 -12.06 0.69
C ALA A 76 -9.47 -13.11 1.31
N CYS A 77 -8.24 -13.18 0.83
CA CYS A 77 -7.16 -13.97 1.39
C CYS A 77 -6.09 -13.01 1.90
N GLY A 78 -5.86 -12.99 3.21
CA GLY A 78 -4.71 -12.32 3.80
C GLY A 78 -3.52 -13.26 3.87
N THR A 79 -2.33 -12.78 3.53
CA THR A 79 -1.08 -13.53 3.56
C THR A 79 -0.04 -12.81 4.41
N LEU A 80 0.75 -13.56 5.17
CA LEU A 80 1.93 -13.10 5.89
C LEU A 80 3.12 -13.98 5.52
N VAL A 81 4.24 -13.38 5.18
CA VAL A 81 5.53 -14.06 4.94
C VAL A 81 6.63 -13.40 5.77
N VAL A 82 7.62 -14.18 6.20
CA VAL A 82 8.83 -13.66 6.85
C VAL A 82 10.06 -14.25 6.15
N LEU A 83 10.94 -13.36 5.70
CA LEU A 83 12.19 -13.69 5.02
C LEU A 83 13.37 -13.51 5.96
N ASP A 84 14.37 -14.41 5.93
CA ASP A 84 15.70 -14.16 6.51
C ASP A 84 16.56 -13.43 5.48
N ILE A 85 16.78 -12.13 5.69
CA ILE A 85 17.54 -11.29 4.76
C ILE A 85 19.06 -11.42 4.91
N GLN A 86 19.52 -12.09 5.97
CA GLN A 86 20.94 -12.41 6.16
C GLN A 86 21.30 -13.75 5.48
N SER A 87 20.29 -14.52 5.04
CA SER A 87 20.50 -15.69 4.20
C SER A 87 20.85 -15.28 2.77
N GLN A 88 21.73 -16.04 2.11
CA GLN A 88 22.17 -15.75 0.73
C GLN A 88 21.03 -15.79 -0.30
N ASP A 89 19.94 -16.52 0.00
CA ASP A 89 18.85 -16.79 -0.93
C ASP A 89 17.51 -16.15 -0.54
N LEU A 90 17.48 -15.24 0.45
CA LEU A 90 16.24 -14.66 1.00
C LEU A 90 15.20 -15.73 1.39
N GLN A 91 15.62 -16.68 2.23
CA GLN A 91 14.82 -17.84 2.62
C GLN A 91 13.54 -17.43 3.35
N VAL A 92 12.41 -18.01 2.94
CA VAL A 92 11.14 -17.91 3.66
C VAL A 92 11.23 -18.75 4.93
N VAL A 93 11.28 -18.09 6.08
CA VAL A 93 11.35 -18.76 7.39
C VAL A 93 9.97 -18.92 8.03
N TYR A 94 8.98 -18.16 7.56
CA TYR A 94 7.59 -18.29 7.99
C TYR A 94 6.66 -17.87 6.85
N HIS A 95 5.53 -18.57 6.71
CA HIS A 95 4.41 -18.11 5.90
C HIS A 95 3.10 -18.61 6.48
N ASP A 96 2.06 -17.80 6.37
CA ASP A 96 0.70 -18.15 6.78
C ASP A 96 -0.32 -17.40 5.92
N TYR A 97 -1.53 -17.95 5.82
CA TYR A 97 -2.62 -17.34 5.06
C TYR A 97 -3.96 -17.61 5.72
N TYR A 98 -4.89 -16.67 5.53
CA TYR A 98 -6.23 -16.79 6.07
C TYR A 98 -7.28 -16.29 5.09
N LEU A 99 -8.28 -17.13 4.82
CA LEU A 99 -9.45 -16.76 4.04
C LEU A 99 -10.49 -16.13 4.96
N VAL A 100 -10.91 -14.92 4.62
CA VAL A 100 -11.85 -14.12 5.41
C VAL A 100 -13.02 -13.65 4.55
N THR A 101 -14.21 -13.68 5.13
CA THR A 101 -15.38 -13.00 4.59
C THR A 101 -15.51 -11.64 5.25
N LEU A 102 -15.38 -10.57 4.47
CA LEU A 102 -15.45 -9.19 4.90
C LEU A 102 -16.91 -8.74 4.96
N THR A 103 -17.29 -8.18 6.11
CA THR A 103 -18.63 -7.62 6.33
C THR A 103 -18.70 -6.12 6.07
N VAL A 104 -17.57 -5.49 5.77
CA VAL A 104 -17.46 -4.06 5.46
C VAL A 104 -17.16 -3.84 3.99
N PRO A 105 -17.77 -2.83 3.35
CA PRO A 105 -17.44 -2.48 1.97
C PRO A 105 -15.97 -2.06 1.86
N TYR A 106 -15.36 -2.39 0.72
CA TYR A 106 -13.92 -2.24 0.46
C TYR A 106 -13.37 -0.87 0.87
N VAL A 107 -12.66 -0.83 2.00
CA VAL A 107 -11.70 0.23 2.34
C VAL A 107 -10.47 -0.44 2.89
N LEU A 108 -9.52 -0.66 1.98
CA LEU A 108 -8.34 -1.47 2.27
C LEU A 108 -7.35 -0.76 3.17
N MET A 109 -6.75 -1.57 4.04
CA MET A 109 -5.51 -1.29 4.75
C MET A 109 -4.41 -2.17 4.15
N VAL A 110 -3.42 -1.51 3.54
CA VAL A 110 -2.06 -1.98 3.18
C VAL A 110 -1.92 -2.94 1.99
N ASP A 111 -1.82 -2.34 0.79
CA ASP A 111 -0.75 -2.58 -0.20
C ASP A 111 -0.48 -1.24 -0.91
N GLY A 112 0.78 -0.81 -0.97
CA GLY A 112 1.22 0.37 -1.73
C GLY A 112 0.84 1.76 -1.19
N ASN A 113 1.82 2.66 -1.24
CA ASN A 113 1.75 4.14 -1.21
C ASN A 113 2.07 4.91 0.09
N GLY A 114 2.05 4.31 1.29
CA GLY A 114 2.57 4.97 2.51
C GLY A 114 2.13 6.45 2.67
N ILE A 115 3.08 7.39 2.68
CA ILE A 115 2.84 8.84 2.79
C ILE A 115 2.29 9.45 1.47
N LEU A 116 2.54 8.83 0.32
CA LEU A 116 2.11 9.27 -1.02
C LEU A 116 0.62 9.04 -1.25
N HIS A 117 -0.21 9.71 -0.45
CA HIS A 117 -1.66 9.66 -0.51
C HIS A 117 -2.27 11.06 -0.32
N PRO A 118 -3.41 11.39 -0.95
CA PRO A 118 -4.04 12.72 -0.84
C PRO A 118 -4.30 13.22 0.59
N ARG A 119 -4.44 12.30 1.57
CA ARG A 119 -4.56 12.62 3.00
C ARG A 119 -3.33 12.24 3.83
N GLY A 120 -2.27 11.71 3.23
CA GLY A 120 -1.06 11.25 3.92
C GLY A 120 -1.24 9.97 4.75
N ASN A 121 -2.13 9.06 4.31
CA ASN A 121 -2.40 7.72 4.86
C ASN A 121 -2.97 6.81 3.77
N VAL A 122 -2.61 5.52 3.78
CA VAL A 122 -2.94 4.45 2.81
C VAL A 122 -4.40 4.40 2.31
N ARG A 123 -4.55 4.31 0.97
CA ARG A 123 -5.70 3.68 0.29
C ARG A 123 -5.22 3.09 -1.04
N THR A 124 -5.41 1.79 -1.22
CA THR A 124 -5.01 0.96 -2.36
C THR A 124 -5.77 1.29 -3.64
N TYR A 125 -5.06 1.36 -4.76
CA TYR A 125 -4.99 0.31 -5.77
C TYR A 125 -3.77 0.62 -6.63
N ILE A 126 -3.09 -0.44 -7.08
CA ILE A 126 -2.07 -0.49 -8.13
C ILE A 126 -0.81 0.37 -7.89
N SER A 127 0.32 -0.11 -8.39
CA SER A 127 1.61 0.59 -8.47
C SER A 127 1.48 1.83 -9.37
N GLN A 128 0.60 2.76 -8.98
CA GLN A 128 0.22 3.95 -9.72
C GLN A 128 0.39 5.16 -8.83
N LEU A 129 1.08 6.15 -9.39
CA LEU A 129 1.29 7.44 -8.77
C LEU A 129 -0.05 8.12 -8.48
N HIS A 130 -0.32 8.42 -7.21
CA HIS A 130 -1.46 9.25 -6.84
C HIS A 130 -1.20 10.71 -7.20
N HIS A 131 -2.25 11.39 -7.66
CA HIS A 131 -2.21 12.83 -7.86
C HIS A 131 -2.27 13.53 -6.49
N VAL A 132 -1.12 13.96 -5.98
CA VAL A 132 -0.98 14.58 -4.66
C VAL A 132 -0.08 15.80 -4.76
N ASP A 133 -0.51 16.92 -4.17
CA ASP A 133 0.34 18.12 -4.06
C ASP A 133 0.95 18.58 -5.41
N GLY A 134 0.16 18.49 -6.49
CA GLY A 134 0.59 18.84 -7.85
C GLY A 134 1.43 17.79 -8.58
N LEU A 135 1.80 16.68 -7.94
CA LEU A 135 2.37 15.53 -8.63
C LEU A 135 1.32 14.92 -9.56
N THR A 136 1.67 14.80 -10.83
CA THR A 136 0.81 14.18 -11.85
C THR A 136 1.57 13.08 -12.57
N TYR A 137 0.85 12.07 -13.08
CA TYR A 137 1.48 10.99 -13.83
C TYR A 137 2.30 11.52 -15.01
N SER A 138 1.74 12.46 -15.78
CA SER A 138 2.45 13.12 -16.88
C SER A 138 3.67 13.91 -16.43
N GLY A 139 3.58 14.61 -15.29
CA GLY A 139 4.70 15.38 -14.75
C GLY A 139 5.85 14.49 -14.29
N VAL A 140 5.55 13.42 -13.53
CA VAL A 140 6.56 12.46 -13.07
C VAL A 140 7.18 11.70 -14.24
N ARG A 141 6.39 11.33 -15.25
CA ARG A 141 6.93 10.70 -16.47
C ARG A 141 7.87 11.63 -17.23
N GLN A 142 7.54 12.91 -17.35
CA GLN A 142 8.43 13.88 -17.97
C GLN A 142 9.74 14.07 -17.17
N LEU A 143 9.64 14.08 -15.84
CA LEU A 143 10.80 14.09 -14.94
C LEU A 143 11.72 12.89 -15.18
N LEU A 144 11.16 11.67 -15.28
CA LEU A 144 11.93 10.45 -15.60
C LEU A 144 12.61 10.50 -16.97
N GLU A 145 11.95 11.10 -17.96
CA GLU A 145 12.44 11.20 -19.35
C GLU A 145 13.49 12.33 -19.53
N THR A 146 13.79 13.11 -18.48
CA THR A 146 14.76 14.21 -18.55
C THR A 146 16.19 13.67 -18.48
N LYS A 147 17.09 14.14 -19.36
CA LYS A 147 18.48 13.65 -19.48
C LYS A 147 19.31 13.65 -18.20
N GLU A 148 18.99 14.55 -17.25
CA GLU A 148 19.63 14.63 -15.93
C GLU A 148 19.29 13.43 -15.04
N ASN A 149 18.06 12.90 -15.15
CA ASN A 149 17.56 11.79 -14.35
C ASN A 149 17.74 10.42 -15.02
N CYS A 150 18.16 10.37 -16.30
CA CYS A 150 18.33 9.10 -17.02
C CYS A 150 19.51 8.25 -16.51
N THR A 151 20.38 8.82 -15.68
CA THR A 151 21.52 8.11 -15.06
C THR A 151 21.33 7.83 -13.57
N GLU A 152 20.22 8.28 -12.99
CA GLU A 152 19.90 8.07 -11.58
C GLU A 152 18.96 6.88 -11.42
N ASP A 153 19.25 6.02 -10.44
CA ASP A 153 18.41 4.85 -10.14
C ASP A 153 17.09 5.22 -9.44
N PHE A 154 16.99 6.45 -8.92
CA PHE A 154 15.86 6.97 -8.14
C PHE A 154 15.58 8.43 -8.49
N ILE A 155 14.33 8.90 -8.31
CA ILE A 155 13.98 10.31 -8.51
C ILE A 155 13.15 10.83 -7.34
N THR A 156 13.59 11.94 -6.74
CA THR A 156 12.83 12.53 -5.63
C THR A 156 11.50 13.11 -6.11
N LEU A 157 10.39 12.65 -5.53
CA LEU A 157 9.04 13.14 -5.81
C LEU A 157 8.71 14.31 -4.89
N SER A 158 8.98 15.54 -5.36
CA SER A 158 8.66 16.78 -4.65
C SER A 158 7.36 17.41 -5.18
N GLY A 159 6.43 17.74 -4.29
CA GLY A 159 5.18 18.42 -4.64
C GLY A 159 5.35 19.93 -4.77
N CYS A 160 4.33 20.62 -5.27
CA CYS A 160 4.32 22.07 -5.44
C CYS A 160 4.49 22.84 -4.11
N SER A 161 4.15 22.22 -2.97
CA SER A 161 4.42 22.78 -1.65
C SER A 161 5.90 22.75 -1.23
N GLY A 162 6.77 22.09 -2.01
CA GLY A 162 8.17 21.81 -1.66
C GLY A 162 8.33 20.58 -0.76
N LYS A 163 7.24 19.91 -0.39
CA LYS A 163 7.26 18.68 0.40
C LYS A 163 7.70 17.48 -0.45
N ILE A 164 8.60 16.66 0.10
CA ILE A 164 9.00 15.38 -0.49
C ILE A 164 7.99 14.31 -0.09
N TRP A 165 7.45 13.60 -1.08
CA TRP A 165 6.43 12.55 -0.90
C TRP A 165 6.97 11.13 -1.14
N GLY A 166 8.16 11.00 -1.74
CA GLY A 166 8.83 9.74 -2.02
C GLY A 166 10.11 9.94 -2.85
N VAL A 167 10.77 8.83 -3.17
CA VAL A 167 11.94 8.72 -4.07
C VAL A 167 11.70 7.66 -5.14
#